data_AF-A0A165I3M6-F1
#
_entry.id   AF-A0A165I3M6-F1
#
_cell.length_a   1.000
_cell.length_b   1.000
_cell.length_c   1.000
_cell.angle_alpha   90.00
_cell.angle_beta   90.00
_cell.angle_gamma   90.00
#
_symmetry.space_group_name_H-M   'P 1'
#
loop_
_entity.id
_entity.type
_entity.pdbx_description
1 polymer ?
#
loop_
_entity_poly.entity_id
_entity_poly.type
_entity_poly.pdbx_seq_one_letter_code
_entity_poly.pdbx_strand_id
1 'polypeptide(L)'
;MQSSPDTTTNSTDTDGTPPKPSIHLTIPPRLFILPGSALLLGAMIGLRRGARTAALQFLAENVHRPPTTVRGWYFYNKTKNYRVLMAGMKESGKEAARLGATAGVWVALEEGCERVDGLAKEAQEVIAAMGTASVFSVVCKFSVSHLSKAWAWARGWVSMLTSVALVAAIDSDYPFFKFAPAISRFHIPYLVPRLLDARLYV
;
A
#
# COMPACT_ATOMS: atom_id res chain seq x y z
N MET A 1 -67.31 54.59 -7.95
CA MET A 1 -66.55 54.91 -6.71
C MET A 1 -65.57 53.78 -6.49
N GLN A 2 -64.27 54.11 -6.36
CA GLN A 2 -63.12 53.34 -5.83
C GLN A 2 -62.96 51.84 -6.26
N SER A 3 -61.77 51.28 -6.51
CA SER A 3 -60.45 51.54 -5.94
C SER A 3 -59.32 50.87 -6.75
N SER A 4 -58.17 51.52 -6.68
CA SER A 4 -56.75 51.15 -6.87
C SER A 4 -56.25 49.73 -7.22
N PRO A 5 -55.04 49.69 -7.83
CA PRO A 5 -54.30 48.49 -8.24
C PRO A 5 -53.50 47.90 -7.06
N ASP A 6 -52.98 46.68 -7.25
CA ASP A 6 -51.65 46.20 -6.81
C ASP A 6 -51.64 44.67 -6.89
N THR A 7 -50.65 44.09 -7.58
CA THR A 7 -49.90 42.89 -7.17
C THR A 7 -48.85 42.60 -8.24
N THR A 8 -47.68 43.20 -8.00
CA THR A 8 -46.35 42.63 -8.22
C THR A 8 -46.04 42.06 -9.60
N THR A 9 -45.52 42.94 -10.44
CA THR A 9 -44.41 42.63 -11.35
C THR A 9 -43.28 41.91 -10.57
N ASN A 10 -43.24 40.58 -10.60
CA ASN A 10 -41.96 39.89 -10.49
C ASN A 10 -41.31 39.94 -11.87
N SER A 11 -40.62 41.05 -12.09
CA SER A 11 -39.55 41.18 -13.07
C SER A 11 -38.51 40.10 -12.78
N THR A 12 -38.49 39.04 -13.57
CA THR A 12 -37.24 38.33 -13.82
C THR A 12 -36.89 38.58 -15.27
N ASP A 13 -35.92 39.48 -15.41
CA ASP A 13 -35.32 39.99 -16.62
C ASP A 13 -35.28 38.97 -17.76
N THR A 14 -35.88 39.40 -18.87
CA THR A 14 -35.46 39.00 -20.20
C THR A 14 -34.06 39.56 -20.45
N ASP A 15 -33.03 38.94 -19.86
CA ASP A 15 -31.65 39.15 -20.28
C ASP A 15 -31.32 38.13 -21.38
N GLY A 16 -30.98 38.62 -22.57
CA GLY A 16 -30.66 37.83 -23.76
C GLY A 16 -29.33 37.09 -23.68
N THR A 17 -28.98 36.58 -22.50
CA THR A 17 -27.73 35.85 -22.26
C THR A 17 -27.97 34.36 -22.56
N PRO A 18 -27.24 33.75 -23.50
CA PRO A 18 -27.41 32.34 -23.84
C PRO A 18 -27.18 31.46 -22.59
N PRO A 19 -27.98 30.40 -22.38
CA PRO A 19 -27.86 29.56 -21.20
C PRO A 19 -26.43 29.02 -21.09
N LYS A 20 -25.75 29.38 -20.01
CA LYS A 20 -24.37 28.98 -19.73
C LYS A 20 -24.31 27.44 -19.71
N PRO A 21 -23.53 26.78 -20.58
CA PRO A 21 -23.46 25.32 -20.58
C PRO A 21 -22.90 24.82 -19.25
N SER A 22 -23.74 24.14 -18.47
CA SER A 22 -23.31 23.48 -17.24
C SER A 22 -22.72 22.12 -17.62
N ILE A 23 -21.39 22.01 -17.55
CA ILE A 23 -20.69 20.74 -17.75
C ILE A 23 -20.86 19.91 -16.49
N HIS A 24 -21.77 18.94 -16.53
CA HIS A 24 -21.95 17.97 -15.45
C HIS A 24 -20.91 16.85 -15.61
N LEU A 25 -19.81 16.95 -14.88
CA LEU A 25 -18.80 15.89 -14.78
C LEU A 25 -19.29 14.83 -13.79
N THR A 26 -19.85 13.74 -14.31
CA THR A 26 -20.15 12.53 -13.53
C THR A 26 -18.86 11.76 -13.33
N ILE A 27 -18.13 12.08 -12.26
CA ILE A 27 -16.88 11.39 -11.92
C ILE A 27 -17.23 10.20 -11.02
N PRO A 28 -16.90 8.95 -11.41
CA PRO A 28 -17.24 7.79 -10.59
C PRO A 28 -16.58 7.90 -9.21
N PRO A 29 -17.32 7.62 -8.10
CA PRO A 29 -16.84 7.83 -6.74
C PRO A 29 -15.58 7.00 -6.39
N ARG A 30 -15.34 5.90 -7.13
CA ARG A 30 -14.15 5.05 -7.00
C ARG A 30 -12.85 5.81 -7.25
N LEU A 31 -12.86 6.81 -8.15
CA LEU A 31 -11.69 7.61 -8.51
C LEU A 31 -11.11 8.39 -7.32
N PHE A 32 -11.95 8.83 -6.38
CA PHE A 32 -11.52 9.63 -5.24
C PHE A 32 -11.45 8.85 -3.93
N ILE A 33 -12.33 7.87 -3.73
CA ILE A 33 -12.39 7.09 -2.48
C ILE A 33 -11.14 6.21 -2.32
N LEU A 34 -10.66 5.58 -3.40
CA LEU A 34 -9.48 4.71 -3.34
C LEU A 34 -8.20 5.48 -2.98
N PRO A 35 -7.76 6.50 -3.73
CA PRO A 35 -6.57 7.27 -3.36
C PRO A 35 -6.78 8.08 -2.08
N GLY A 36 -7.99 8.57 -1.81
CA GLY A 36 -8.31 9.27 -0.57
C GLY A 36 -8.14 8.39 0.68
N SER A 37 -8.66 7.16 0.65
CA SER A 37 -8.48 6.20 1.74
C SER A 37 -7.03 5.74 1.88
N ALA A 38 -6.32 5.53 0.76
CA ALA A 38 -4.90 5.19 0.77
C ALA A 38 -4.03 6.30 1.40
N LEU A 39 -4.33 7.57 1.10
CA LEU A 39 -3.68 8.72 1.73
C LEU A 39 -3.91 8.75 3.24
N LEU A 40 -5.14 8.54 3.68
CA LEU A 40 -5.48 8.50 5.11
C LEU A 40 -4.75 7.37 5.84
N LEU A 41 -4.75 6.16 5.27
CA LEU A 41 -4.04 5.01 5.84
C LEU A 41 -2.53 5.26 5.89
N GLY A 42 -1.95 5.82 4.82
CA GLY A 42 -0.53 6.19 4.78
C GLY A 42 -0.17 7.24 5.82
N ALA A 43 -1.03 8.24 6.00
CA ALA A 43 -0.86 9.26 7.03
C ALA A 43 -0.90 8.64 8.43
N MET A 44 -1.84 7.74 8.73
CA MET A 44 -1.94 7.09 10.05
C MET A 44 -0.72 6.23 10.36
N ILE A 45 -0.26 5.43 9.38
CA ILE A 45 0.91 4.57 9.51
C ILE A 45 2.17 5.42 9.73
N GLY A 46 2.37 6.44 8.89
CA GLY A 46 3.52 7.34 8.99
C GLY A 46 3.52 8.13 10.29
N LEU A 47 2.36 8.63 10.73
CA LEU A 47 2.22 9.37 11.98
C LEU A 47 2.64 8.50 13.18
N ARG A 48 2.10 7.28 13.29
CA ARG A 48 2.42 6.35 14.38
C ARG A 48 3.91 5.98 14.37
N ARG A 49 4.46 5.71 13.19
CA ARG A 49 5.86 5.29 13.03
C ARG A 49 6.83 6.43 13.39
N GLY A 50 6.61 7.63 12.84
CA GLY A 50 7.42 8.82 13.10
C GLY A 50 7.32 9.33 14.53
N ALA A 51 6.11 9.28 15.12
CA ALA A 51 5.91 9.66 16.52
C ALA A 51 6.67 8.73 17.48
N ARG A 52 6.62 7.41 17.24
CA ARG A 52 7.27 6.41 18.12
C ARG A 52 8.79 6.53 18.07
N THR A 53 9.38 6.69 16.88
CA THR A 53 10.84 6.79 16.74
C THR A 53 11.38 8.05 17.42
N ALA A 54 10.75 9.20 17.20
CA ALA A 54 11.14 10.45 17.84
C ALA A 54 10.95 10.43 19.36
N ALA A 55 9.89 9.77 19.86
CA ALA A 55 9.67 9.61 21.29
C ALA A 55 10.78 8.77 21.94
N LEU A 56 11.17 7.65 21.33
CA LEU A 56 12.24 6.79 21.83
C LEU A 56 13.60 7.50 21.78
N GLN A 57 13.88 8.23 20.70
CA GLN A 57 15.10 9.01 20.59
C GLN A 57 15.17 10.10 21.67
N PHE A 58 14.07 10.83 21.92
CA PHE A 58 14.02 11.84 22.98
C PHE A 58 14.23 11.23 24.37
N LEU A 59 13.69 10.04 24.63
CA LEU A 59 13.90 9.31 25.88
C LEU A 59 15.36 8.86 26.03
N ALA A 60 15.97 8.36 24.96
CA ALA A 60 17.39 7.99 24.96
C ALA A 60 18.29 9.20 25.21
N GLU A 61 18.02 10.34 24.57
CA GLU A 61 18.76 11.59 24.77
C GLU A 61 18.62 12.14 26.21
N ASN A 62 17.45 11.95 26.85
CA ASN A 62 17.16 12.55 28.16
C ASN A 62 17.14 11.55 29.33
N VAL A 63 17.60 10.31 29.13
CA VAL A 63 17.61 9.29 30.19
C VAL A 63 18.36 9.74 31.45
N HIS A 64 19.36 10.61 31.28
CA HIS A 64 20.20 11.16 32.34
C HIS A 64 19.66 12.44 32.99
N ARG A 65 18.56 13.03 32.46
CA ARG A 65 17.95 14.28 32.98
C ARG A 65 16.45 14.10 33.29
N PRO A 66 16.08 13.21 34.23
CA PRO A 66 14.68 13.10 34.65
C PRO A 66 14.21 14.40 35.32
N PRO A 67 12.97 14.87 35.07
CA PRO A 67 12.46 16.08 35.70
C PRO A 67 12.26 15.87 37.21
N THR A 68 12.88 16.72 38.02
CA THR A 68 12.77 16.69 39.50
C THR A 68 11.83 17.75 40.06
N THR A 69 11.48 18.77 39.28
CA THR A 69 10.56 19.86 39.67
C THR A 69 9.31 19.87 38.80
N VAL A 70 8.18 20.35 39.35
CA VAL A 70 6.89 20.45 38.63
C VAL A 70 7.00 21.31 37.37
N ARG A 71 7.72 22.44 37.46
CA ARG A 71 7.98 23.32 36.31
C ARG A 71 8.85 22.63 35.25
N GLY A 72 9.85 21.85 35.68
CA GLY A 72 10.69 21.06 34.80
C GLY A 72 9.90 19.97 34.06
N TRP A 73 8.96 19.31 34.73
CA TRP A 73 8.07 18.32 34.13
C TRP A 73 7.22 18.90 32.98
N TYR A 74 6.71 20.13 33.14
CA TYR A 74 5.96 20.80 32.07
C TYR A 74 6.84 21.11 30.85
N PHE A 75 8.02 21.71 31.05
CA PHE A 75 8.93 22.02 29.95
C PHE A 75 9.45 20.76 29.23
N TYR A 76 9.65 19.68 29.98
CA TYR A 76 10.02 18.38 29.43
C TYR A 76 8.94 17.84 28.49
N ASN A 77 7.68 17.79 28.93
CA ASN A 77 6.57 17.28 28.13
C ASN A 77 6.24 18.19 26.94
N LYS A 78 6.32 19.51 27.10
CA LYS A 78 6.15 20.46 26.01
C LYS A 78 7.15 20.17 24.89
N THR A 79 8.44 20.07 25.22
CA THR A 79 9.51 19.79 24.26
C THR A 79 9.35 18.41 23.61
N LYS A 80 8.99 17.39 24.40
CA LYS A 80 8.72 16.04 23.90
C LYS A 80 7.58 16.05 22.87
N ASN A 81 6.46 16.69 23.19
CA ASN A 81 5.30 16.73 22.30
C ASN A 81 5.59 17.46 20.99
N TYR A 82 6.34 18.56 21.00
CA TYR A 82 6.72 19.24 19.74
C TYR A 82 7.60 18.37 18.85
N ARG A 83 8.62 17.71 19.43
CA ARG A 83 9.51 16.83 18.66
C ARG A 83 8.77 15.63 18.09
N VAL A 84 7.90 15.00 18.89
CA VAL A 84 7.08 13.85 18.49
C VAL A 84 6.07 14.25 17.40
N LEU A 85 5.39 15.38 17.55
CA LEU A 85 4.40 15.84 16.58
C LEU A 85 5.05 16.21 15.24
N MET A 86 6.15 16.97 15.27
CA MET A 86 6.86 17.38 14.06
C MET A 86 7.42 16.17 13.29
N ALA A 87 8.01 15.20 14.00
CA ALA A 87 8.50 13.97 13.38
C ALA A 87 7.35 13.11 12.84
N GLY A 88 6.25 13.01 13.58
CA GLY A 88 5.03 12.32 13.15
C GLY A 88 4.45 12.92 11.88
N MET A 89 4.31 14.25 11.80
CA MET A 89 3.79 14.96 10.62
C MET A 89 4.70 14.82 9.39
N LYS A 90 6.02 14.87 9.60
CA LYS A 90 6.99 14.71 8.51
C LYS A 90 6.90 13.30 7.89
N GLU A 91 6.84 12.28 8.73
CA GLU A 91 6.75 10.90 8.25
C GLU A 91 5.36 10.57 7.70
N SER A 92 4.29 11.14 8.27
CA SER A 92 2.93 10.97 7.74
C SER A 92 2.77 11.57 6.35
N GLY A 93 3.32 12.76 6.09
CA GLY A 93 3.26 13.38 4.76
C GLY A 93 3.99 12.55 3.70
N LYS A 94 5.15 11.98 4.08
CA LYS A 94 5.93 11.10 3.21
C LYS A 94 5.18 9.79 2.91
N GLU A 95 4.68 9.09 3.92
CA GLU A 95 3.99 7.81 3.73
C GLU A 95 2.62 7.98 3.05
N ALA A 96 1.90 9.06 3.36
CA ALA A 96 0.67 9.42 2.64
C ALA A 96 0.96 9.64 1.15
N ALA A 97 1.95 10.48 0.81
CA ALA A 97 2.30 10.74 -0.59
C ALA A 97 2.68 9.46 -1.35
N ARG A 98 3.40 8.53 -0.70
CA ARG A 98 3.78 7.24 -1.29
C ARG A 98 2.58 6.34 -1.60
N LEU A 99 1.69 6.15 -0.64
CA LEU A 99 0.50 5.31 -0.84
C LEU A 99 -0.52 5.98 -1.77
N GLY A 100 -0.72 7.29 -1.61
CA GLY A 100 -1.60 8.08 -2.47
C GLY A 100 -1.14 8.10 -3.92
N ALA A 101 0.16 8.27 -4.19
CA ALA A 101 0.71 8.18 -5.54
C ALA A 101 0.52 6.78 -6.13
N THR A 102 0.80 5.73 -5.36
CA THR A 102 0.60 4.34 -5.82
C THR A 102 -0.86 4.06 -6.17
N ALA A 103 -1.79 4.45 -5.30
CA ALA A 103 -3.22 4.30 -5.54
C ALA A 103 -3.71 5.17 -6.72
N GLY A 104 -3.19 6.40 -6.84
CA GLY A 104 -3.52 7.30 -7.95
C GLY A 104 -3.08 6.74 -9.30
N VAL A 105 -1.87 6.16 -9.38
CA VAL A 105 -1.41 5.52 -10.62
C VAL A 105 -2.23 4.27 -10.96
N TRP A 106 -2.57 3.45 -9.97
CA TRP A 106 -3.46 2.29 -10.19
C TRP A 106 -4.78 2.72 -10.83
N VAL A 107 -5.45 3.70 -10.22
CA VAL A 107 -6.74 4.20 -10.69
C VAL A 107 -6.63 4.84 -12.08
N ALA A 108 -5.53 5.57 -12.34
CA ALA A 108 -5.27 6.15 -13.66
C ALA A 108 -5.04 5.09 -14.75
N LEU A 109 -4.40 3.96 -14.40
CA LEU A 109 -4.20 2.84 -15.33
C LEU A 109 -5.49 2.08 -15.62
N GLU A 110 -6.36 1.88 -14.62
CA GLU A 110 -7.66 1.24 -14.83
C GLU A 110 -8.54 2.06 -15.79
N GLU A 111 -8.74 3.35 -15.50
CA GLU A 111 -9.49 4.27 -16.38
C GLU A 111 -8.84 4.46 -17.76
N GLY A 112 -7.51 4.40 -17.80
CA GLY A 112 -6.74 4.49 -19.05
C GLY A 112 -6.97 3.27 -19.95
N CYS A 113 -6.97 2.06 -19.38
CA CYS A 113 -7.24 0.83 -20.13
C CYS A 113 -8.72 0.71 -20.53
N GLU A 114 -9.65 1.15 -19.69
CA GLU A 114 -11.08 1.04 -19.98
C GLU A 114 -11.52 1.92 -21.16
N ARG A 115 -10.75 2.97 -21.49
CA ARG A 115 -10.96 3.80 -22.70
C ARG A 115 -10.39 3.16 -23.98
N VAL A 116 -9.55 2.14 -23.87
CA VAL A 116 -9.00 1.41 -25.00
C VAL A 116 -9.85 0.17 -25.25
N ASP A 117 -10.92 0.34 -26.02
CA ASP A 117 -11.78 -0.75 -26.47
C ASP A 117 -10.95 -1.82 -27.20
N GLY A 118 -10.80 -3.01 -26.60
CA GLY A 118 -10.20 -4.18 -27.26
C GLY A 118 -9.21 -5.03 -26.46
N LEU A 119 -8.80 -4.63 -25.25
CA LEU A 119 -7.96 -5.47 -24.38
C LEU A 119 -8.80 -6.49 -23.59
N ALA A 120 -8.43 -7.76 -23.67
CA ALA A 120 -9.05 -8.82 -22.86
C ALA A 120 -8.89 -8.49 -21.35
N LYS A 121 -9.91 -8.77 -20.55
CA LYS A 121 -9.91 -8.50 -19.09
C LYS A 121 -8.68 -9.07 -18.36
N GLU A 122 -8.17 -10.21 -18.82
CA GLU A 122 -6.95 -10.82 -18.26
C GLU A 122 -5.68 -9.98 -18.49
N ALA A 123 -5.55 -9.34 -19.67
CA ALA A 123 -4.43 -8.46 -19.96
C ALA A 123 -4.50 -7.16 -19.15
N GLN A 124 -5.72 -6.66 -18.89
CA GLN A 124 -5.94 -5.48 -18.06
C GLN A 124 -5.49 -5.73 -16.61
N GLU A 125 -5.80 -6.89 -16.03
CA GLU A 125 -5.33 -7.26 -14.68
C GLU A 125 -3.82 -7.40 -14.59
N VAL A 126 -3.17 -8.00 -15.60
CA VAL A 126 -1.71 -8.15 -15.65
C VAL A 126 -1.02 -6.78 -15.78
N ILE A 127 -1.55 -5.88 -16.62
CA ILE A 127 -1.03 -4.52 -16.78
C ILE A 127 -1.23 -3.72 -15.49
N ALA A 128 -2.37 -3.87 -14.83
CA ALA A 128 -2.63 -3.23 -13.55
C ALA A 128 -1.66 -3.73 -12.46
N ALA A 129 -1.42 -5.05 -12.38
CA ALA A 129 -0.47 -5.66 -11.46
C ALA A 129 0.98 -5.23 -11.74
N MET A 130 1.40 -5.20 -13.01
CA MET A 130 2.71 -4.69 -13.41
C MET A 130 2.84 -3.18 -13.15
N GLY A 131 1.77 -2.42 -13.35
CA GLY A 131 1.68 -1.00 -13.07
C GLY A 131 1.84 -0.70 -11.58
N THR A 132 1.09 -1.36 -10.71
CA THR A 132 1.28 -1.24 -9.25
C THR A 132 2.65 -1.72 -8.82
N ALA A 133 3.16 -2.83 -9.35
CA ALA A 133 4.48 -3.34 -9.01
C ALA A 133 5.60 -2.36 -9.42
N SER A 134 5.50 -1.73 -10.60
CA SER A 134 6.48 -0.75 -11.08
C SER A 134 6.47 0.53 -10.24
N VAL A 135 5.30 1.06 -9.92
CA VAL A 135 5.15 2.24 -9.05
C VAL A 135 5.66 1.93 -7.65
N PHE A 136 5.27 0.79 -7.09
CA PHE A 136 5.72 0.33 -5.78
C PHE A 136 7.24 0.15 -5.74
N SER A 137 7.86 -0.38 -6.80
CA SER A 137 9.31 -0.53 -6.91
C SER A 137 10.04 0.81 -6.88
N VAL A 138 9.57 1.80 -7.65
CA VAL A 138 10.14 3.16 -7.68
C VAL A 138 9.97 3.86 -6.34
N VAL A 139 8.78 3.78 -5.76
CA VAL A 139 8.42 4.45 -4.50
C VAL A 139 9.16 3.86 -3.30
N CYS A 140 9.31 2.53 -3.27
CA CYS A 140 9.95 1.84 -2.16
C CYS A 140 11.47 1.77 -2.24
N LYS A 141 12.12 2.12 -3.37
CA LYS A 141 13.58 1.97 -3.59
C LYS A 141 14.09 0.67 -2.95
N PHE A 142 13.58 -0.48 -3.38
CA PHE A 142 13.96 -1.75 -2.77
C PHE A 142 15.48 -1.96 -2.87
N SER A 143 16.16 -1.93 -1.72
CA SER A 143 17.49 -2.50 -1.62
C SER A 143 17.35 -4.01 -1.83
N VAL A 144 18.03 -4.56 -2.85
CA VAL A 144 18.06 -5.97 -3.24
C VAL A 144 18.37 -6.91 -2.06
N SER A 145 19.00 -6.39 -1.01
CA SER A 145 19.35 -7.07 0.24
C SER A 145 18.16 -7.61 1.06
N HIS A 146 16.96 -7.03 0.93
CA HIS A 146 15.76 -7.49 1.64
C HIS A 146 14.98 -8.54 0.83
N LEU A 147 15.03 -8.44 -0.50
CA LEU A 147 14.43 -9.40 -1.43
C LEU A 147 15.11 -10.78 -1.35
N SER A 148 16.44 -10.82 -1.20
CA SER A 148 17.16 -12.08 -1.04
C SER A 148 16.75 -12.85 0.22
N LYS A 149 16.50 -12.14 1.32
CA LYS A 149 16.03 -12.73 2.59
C LYS A 149 14.57 -13.21 2.49
N ALA A 150 13.71 -12.44 1.84
CA ALA A 150 12.31 -12.82 1.60
C ALA A 150 12.20 -14.04 0.67
N TRP A 151 13.00 -14.09 -0.40
CA TRP A 151 13.07 -15.23 -1.33
C TRP A 151 13.59 -16.48 -0.62
N ALA A 152 14.61 -16.35 0.23
CA ALA A 152 15.13 -17.47 1.03
C ALA A 152 14.06 -18.06 1.97
N TRP A 153 13.26 -17.21 2.61
CA TRP A 153 12.16 -17.65 3.47
C TRP A 153 11.03 -18.32 2.67
N ALA A 154 10.64 -17.75 1.52
CA ALA A 154 9.64 -18.34 0.63
C ALA A 154 10.07 -19.71 0.07
N ARG A 155 11.35 -19.86 -0.32
CA ARG A 155 11.92 -21.15 -0.74
C ARG A 155 11.84 -22.20 0.38
N GLY A 156 12.05 -21.79 1.63
CA GLY A 156 11.92 -22.66 2.81
C GLY A 156 10.48 -23.17 3.03
N TRP A 157 9.48 -22.31 2.85
CA TRP A 157 8.06 -22.71 2.93
C TRP A 157 7.66 -23.69 1.83
N VAL A 158 8.10 -23.46 0.60
CA VAL A 158 7.85 -24.41 -0.51
C VAL A 158 8.50 -25.75 -0.21
N SER A 159 9.73 -25.76 0.29
CA SER A 159 10.42 -27.00 0.69
C SER A 159 9.65 -27.74 1.79
N MET A 160 9.14 -27.02 2.79
CA MET A 160 8.36 -27.61 3.89
C MET A 160 7.05 -28.21 3.40
N LEU A 161 6.32 -27.50 2.51
CA LEU A 161 5.10 -28.02 1.90
C LEU A 161 5.36 -29.23 1.00
N THR A 162 6.45 -29.22 0.23
CA THR A 162 6.85 -30.40 -0.56
C THR A 162 7.25 -31.59 0.31
N SER A 163 7.88 -31.36 1.46
CA SER A 163 8.20 -32.43 2.42
C SER A 163 6.95 -32.99 3.10
N VAL A 164 5.98 -32.15 3.47
CA VAL A 164 4.70 -32.61 4.03
C VAL A 164 3.88 -33.37 2.99
N ALA A 165 3.84 -32.90 1.75
CA ALA A 165 3.18 -33.62 0.65
C ALA A 165 3.87 -34.97 0.35
N LEU A 166 5.19 -35.04 0.46
CA LEU A 166 5.96 -36.27 0.29
C LEU A 166 5.71 -37.26 1.45
N VAL A 167 5.59 -36.78 2.69
CA VAL A 167 5.20 -37.60 3.85
C VAL A 167 3.75 -38.09 3.71
N ALA A 168 2.83 -37.23 3.28
CA ALA A 168 1.45 -37.62 3.01
C ALA A 168 1.31 -38.61 1.83
N ALA A 169 2.24 -38.59 0.88
CA ALA A 169 2.29 -39.55 -0.22
C ALA A 169 2.88 -40.91 0.18
N ILE A 170 3.67 -40.99 1.26
CA ILE A 170 4.24 -42.24 1.81
C ILE A 170 3.24 -42.95 2.72
N ASP A 171 2.36 -42.21 3.42
CA ASP A 171 1.28 -42.75 4.28
C ASP A 171 0.00 -43.05 3.46
N SER A 172 0.17 -43.90 2.44
CA SER A 172 -0.87 -44.34 1.49
C SER A 172 -1.87 -45.32 2.15
N ASP A 173 -2.65 -44.84 3.11
CA ASP A 173 -3.83 -45.56 3.64
C ASP A 173 -4.99 -44.62 4.06
N TYR A 174 -5.13 -43.45 3.43
CA TYR A 174 -6.29 -42.57 3.64
C TYR A 174 -7.26 -42.56 2.43
N PRO A 175 -8.54 -42.93 2.60
CA PRO A 175 -9.49 -43.11 1.50
C PRO A 175 -10.16 -41.81 1.00
N PHE A 176 -9.61 -40.61 1.21
CA PHE A 176 -10.37 -39.36 1.04
C PHE A 176 -9.96 -38.43 -0.12
N PHE A 177 -8.90 -38.69 -0.88
CA PHE A 177 -8.51 -37.81 -1.99
C PHE A 177 -8.09 -38.59 -3.25
N LYS A 178 -9.08 -39.16 -3.96
CA LYS A 178 -8.95 -39.49 -5.38
C LYS A 178 -9.31 -38.25 -6.23
N PHE A 179 -8.39 -37.32 -6.36
CA PHE A 179 -8.37 -36.36 -7.47
C PHE A 179 -6.91 -35.92 -7.72
N ALA A 180 -6.19 -36.73 -8.49
CA ALA A 180 -5.03 -36.27 -9.23
C ALA A 180 -5.46 -36.15 -10.71
N PRO A 181 -5.08 -35.05 -11.37
CA PRO A 181 -4.24 -35.29 -12.53
C PRO A 181 -2.96 -34.42 -12.55
N ALA A 182 -1.89 -35.09 -12.98
CA ALA A 182 -0.86 -34.60 -13.89
C ALA A 182 0.09 -33.47 -13.44
N ILE A 183 0.98 -33.75 -12.48
CA ILE A 183 2.27 -33.02 -12.34
C ILE A 183 3.40 -34.03 -12.04
N SER A 184 3.60 -35.02 -12.90
CA SER A 184 4.72 -35.99 -12.76
C SER A 184 5.66 -36.04 -13.97
N ARG A 185 5.67 -35.00 -14.82
CA ARG A 185 6.51 -34.98 -16.03
C ARG A 185 7.44 -33.77 -16.18
N PHE A 186 8.01 -33.29 -15.07
CA PHE A 186 9.19 -32.44 -15.13
C PHE A 186 10.40 -33.16 -14.52
N HIS A 187 11.11 -33.88 -15.39
CA HIS A 187 12.40 -34.48 -15.13
C HIS A 187 13.45 -33.35 -15.12
N ILE A 188 13.89 -32.94 -13.93
CA ILE A 188 15.04 -32.04 -13.76
C ILE A 188 16.26 -32.93 -13.48
N PRO A 189 17.21 -33.08 -14.43
CA PRO A 189 18.42 -33.81 -14.18
C PRO A 189 19.30 -33.06 -13.17
N TYR A 190 19.50 -33.72 -12.05
CA TYR A 190 20.49 -33.48 -11.00
C TYR A 190 21.90 -33.34 -11.60
N LEU A 191 22.57 -32.23 -11.33
CA LEU A 191 24.03 -32.10 -11.51
C LEU A 191 24.67 -31.92 -10.12
N VAL A 192 24.85 -33.03 -9.42
CA VAL A 192 25.79 -33.18 -8.29
C VAL A 192 26.51 -34.51 -8.54
N PRO A 193 27.84 -34.48 -8.68
CA PRO A 193 28.70 -34.84 -7.55
C PRO A 193 29.79 -33.77 -7.38
N ARG A 194 30.33 -33.49 -6.20
CA ARG A 194 31.30 -34.38 -5.53
C ARG A 194 31.77 -33.68 -4.25
N LEU A 195 31.23 -34.09 -3.10
CA LEU A 195 31.83 -33.83 -1.79
C LEU A 195 32.35 -35.18 -1.30
N LEU A 196 33.65 -35.40 -1.44
CA LEU A 196 34.51 -36.35 -0.71
C LEU A 196 35.85 -36.34 -1.47
N ASP A 197 36.92 -36.03 -0.74
CA ASP A 197 38.31 -35.71 -1.13
C ASP A 197 38.57 -34.21 -0.86
N ALA A 198 39.28 -33.76 0.18
CA ALA A 198 40.27 -34.39 1.02
C ALA A 198 40.22 -33.78 2.42
N ARG A 199 39.89 -34.62 3.40
CA ARG A 199 40.41 -34.52 4.76
C ARG A 199 41.78 -35.20 4.72
N LEU A 200 42.84 -34.45 4.44
CA LEU A 200 44.26 -34.77 4.71
C LEU A 200 45.07 -33.62 4.10
N TYR A 201 45.60 -32.72 4.92
CA TYR A 201 47.03 -32.43 5.04
C TYR A 201 47.21 -31.48 6.23
N VAL A 202 48.26 -31.81 6.98
CA VAL A 202 48.88 -31.17 8.14
C VAL A 202 48.91 -29.64 8.06
#